data_AF-A0A8I1W8T2-F1
#
_entry.id   AF-A0A8I1W8T2-F1
#
_cell.length_a   1.000
_cell.length_b   1.000
_cell.length_c   1.000
_cell.angle_alpha   90.00
_cell.angle_beta   90.00
_cell.angle_gamma   90.00
#
_symmetry.space_group_name_H-M   'P 1'
#
loop_
_entity.id
_entity.type
_entity.pdbx_description
1 polymer ?
#
loop_
_entity_poly.entity_id
_entity_poly.type
_entity_poly.pdbx_seq_one_letter_code
_entity_poly.pdbx_strand_id
1 'polypeptide(L)'
;PFPFSLFPDILTRLGCQVSKTAEGWTAVAPSWRFDMEIEEDLVEEVARIFGYNNIPNEAPLAELRMNDHREANLPLTRVKAALVDKGYQEAITYSFVDPKVQALLHQGEEAMILPNPISVDMSAMRLSLWSGLIASAVYHQYRQQPRVRILERCLSFVPAPA
;
A
#
# COMPACT_ATOMS: atom_id res chain seq x y z
N PRO A 1 31.34 -1.60 14.74
CA PRO A 1 31.36 -0.12 14.60
C PRO A 1 31.82 0.30 13.19
N PHE A 2 31.08 1.20 12.54
CA PHE A 2 31.45 1.71 11.21
C PHE A 2 32.79 2.48 11.28
N PRO A 3 33.77 2.20 10.42
CA PRO A 3 35.05 2.90 10.44
C PRO A 3 34.93 4.29 9.79
N PHE A 4 34.73 5.33 10.61
CA PHE A 4 34.56 6.71 10.15
C PHE A 4 35.74 7.25 9.32
N SER A 5 36.91 6.62 9.42
CA SER A 5 38.08 6.94 8.60
C SER A 5 37.89 6.66 7.10
N LEU A 6 36.93 5.80 6.70
CA LEU A 6 36.68 5.46 5.30
C LEU A 6 35.81 6.47 4.54
N PHE A 7 35.09 7.36 5.26
CA PHE A 7 34.20 8.35 4.64
C PHE A 7 34.88 9.24 3.58
N PRO A 8 36.00 9.95 3.89
CA PRO A 8 36.63 10.84 2.92
C PRO A 8 37.18 10.10 1.70
N ASP A 9 37.68 8.87 1.89
CA ASP A 9 38.22 8.05 0.82
C ASP A 9 37.12 7.61 -0.16
N ILE A 10 35.97 7.16 0.36
CA ILE A 10 34.82 6.74 -0.45
C ILE A 10 34.27 7.92 -1.25
N LEU A 11 34.01 9.06 -0.60
CA LEU A 11 33.43 10.23 -1.25
C LEU A 11 34.38 10.84 -2.28
N THR A 12 35.68 10.86 -2.02
CA THR A 12 36.69 11.33 -2.98
C THR A 12 36.75 10.41 -4.21
N ARG A 13 36.64 9.09 -4.04
CA ARG A 13 36.58 8.13 -5.14
C ARG A 13 35.30 8.24 -5.98
N LEU A 14 34.23 8.77 -5.39
CA LEU A 14 32.98 9.10 -6.10
C LEU A 14 33.05 10.44 -6.84
N GLY A 15 34.16 11.18 -6.70
CA GLY A 15 34.38 12.46 -7.37
C GLY A 15 33.95 13.69 -6.55
N CYS A 16 33.56 13.51 -5.29
CA CYS A 16 33.26 14.63 -4.40
C CYS A 16 34.55 15.34 -3.96
N GLN A 17 34.49 16.66 -3.85
CA GLN A 17 35.57 17.43 -3.22
C GLN A 17 35.34 17.47 -1.71
N VAL A 18 36.19 16.77 -0.95
CA VAL A 18 36.03 16.63 0.50
C VAL A 18 37.06 17.47 1.24
N SER A 19 36.62 18.34 2.15
CA SER A 19 37.46 19.12 3.06
C SER A 19 37.13 18.79 4.52
N LYS A 20 38.14 18.75 5.38
CA LYS A 20 37.98 18.48 6.82
C LYS A 20 37.68 19.78 7.56
N THR A 21 36.69 19.76 8.45
CA THR A 21 36.32 20.88 9.32
C THR A 21 36.58 20.52 10.80
N ALA A 22 36.35 21.47 11.71
CA ALA A 22 36.48 21.21 13.15
C ALA A 22 35.43 20.20 13.67
N GLU A 23 34.26 20.14 13.02
CA GLU A 23 33.10 19.34 13.43
C GLU A 23 32.88 18.09 12.57
N GLY A 24 33.61 17.93 11.45
CA GLY A 24 33.47 16.78 10.56
C GLY A 24 34.09 17.00 9.18
N TRP A 25 33.28 16.85 8.14
CA TRP A 25 33.67 17.02 6.74
C TRP A 25 32.65 17.86 5.96
N THR A 26 33.14 18.60 4.97
CA THR A 26 32.31 19.23 3.95
C THR A 26 32.62 18.54 2.62
N ALA A 27 31.59 18.05 1.93
CA ALA A 27 31.72 17.40 0.64
C ALA A 27 30.92 18.17 -0.42
N VAL A 28 31.57 18.53 -1.52
CA VAL A 28 30.90 19.12 -2.70
C VAL A 28 30.75 18.03 -3.75
N ALA A 29 29.52 17.70 -4.09
CA ALA A 29 29.21 16.71 -5.12
C ALA A 29 29.70 17.19 -6.52
N PRO A 30 30.12 16.26 -7.39
CA PRO A 30 30.51 16.62 -8.74
C PRO A 30 29.29 17.02 -9.59
N SER A 31 29.52 17.82 -10.63
CA SER A 31 28.44 18.43 -11.44
C SER A 31 27.54 17.45 -12.21
N TRP A 32 27.88 16.16 -12.26
CA TRP A 32 27.07 15.12 -12.92
C TRP A 32 26.23 14.29 -11.95
N ARG A 33 26.36 14.50 -10.62
CA ARG A 33 25.55 13.86 -9.58
C ARG A 33 24.51 14.87 -9.06
N PHE A 34 23.44 15.04 -9.82
CA PHE A 34 22.32 15.93 -9.48
C PHE A 34 21.41 15.37 -8.37
N ASP A 35 21.61 14.10 -8.03
CA ASP A 35 20.92 13.34 -7.00
C ASP A 35 21.57 13.49 -5.61
N MET A 36 22.70 14.21 -5.49
CA MET A 36 23.43 14.39 -4.23
C MET A 36 23.32 15.85 -3.77
N GLU A 37 22.26 16.16 -3.03
CA GLU A 37 21.93 17.52 -2.58
C GLU A 37 22.00 17.67 -1.04
N ILE A 38 21.64 16.61 -0.30
CA ILE A 38 21.56 16.63 1.16
C ILE A 38 22.56 15.65 1.80
N GLU A 39 22.68 15.70 3.14
CA GLU A 39 23.61 14.84 3.89
C GLU A 39 23.27 13.36 3.71
N GLU A 40 21.98 13.02 3.69
CA GLU A 40 21.46 11.67 3.59
C GLU A 40 21.89 10.98 2.28
N ASP A 41 22.01 11.72 1.19
CA ASP A 41 22.49 11.19 -0.10
C ASP A 41 23.97 10.75 0.00
N LEU A 42 24.78 11.51 0.74
CA LEU A 42 26.18 11.15 1.01
C LEU A 42 26.26 9.91 1.90
N VAL A 43 25.38 9.80 2.90
CA VAL A 43 25.29 8.63 3.79
C VAL A 43 24.88 7.39 2.99
N GLU A 44 23.92 7.51 2.07
CA GLU A 44 23.51 6.43 1.17
C GLU A 44 24.68 5.95 0.30
N GLU A 45 25.42 6.87 -0.32
CA GLU A 45 26.56 6.53 -1.17
C GLU A 45 27.68 5.82 -0.39
N VAL A 46 27.94 6.26 0.84
CA VAL A 46 28.88 5.58 1.73
C VAL A 46 28.38 4.19 2.11
N ALA A 47 27.10 4.05 2.47
CA ALA A 47 26.48 2.76 2.78
C ALA A 47 26.52 1.80 1.57
N ARG A 48 26.28 2.31 0.36
CA ARG A 48 26.29 1.57 -0.90
C ARG A 48 27.67 1.01 -1.24
N ILE A 49 28.73 1.83 -1.10
CA ILE A 49 30.11 1.42 -1.36
C ILE A 49 30.69 0.54 -0.24
N PHE A 50 30.34 0.84 1.02
CA PHE A 50 30.69 -0.01 2.15
C PHE A 50 30.02 -1.39 2.04
N GLY A 51 28.84 -1.44 1.42
CA GLY A 51 28.07 -2.65 1.15
C GLY A 51 27.02 -2.90 2.23
N TYR A 52 25.76 -2.99 1.82
CA TYR A 52 24.61 -3.19 2.72
C TYR A 52 24.74 -4.41 3.63
N ASN A 53 25.35 -5.50 3.13
CA ASN A 53 25.56 -6.73 3.91
C ASN A 53 26.51 -6.55 5.10
N ASN A 54 27.33 -5.48 5.09
CA ASN A 54 28.27 -5.18 6.16
C ASN A 54 27.64 -4.31 7.27
N ILE A 55 26.42 -3.81 7.06
CA ILE A 55 25.70 -3.03 8.07
C ILE A 55 25.12 -4.01 9.10
N PRO A 56 25.40 -3.82 10.41
CA PRO A 56 24.86 -4.67 11.46
C PRO A 56 23.32 -4.68 11.43
N ASN A 57 22.74 -5.88 11.44
CA ASN A 57 21.29 -6.05 11.54
C ASN A 57 20.87 -6.03 13.01
N GLU A 58 20.73 -4.82 13.56
CA GLU A 58 20.27 -4.60 14.93
C GLU A 58 18.80 -4.18 14.93
N ALA A 59 17.97 -4.91 15.68
CA ALA A 59 16.56 -4.56 15.82
C ALA A 59 16.41 -3.26 16.65
N PRO A 60 15.51 -2.35 16.25
CA PRO A 60 15.29 -1.12 17.00
C PRO A 60 14.73 -1.45 18.39
N LEU A 61 15.27 -0.78 19.41
CA LEU A 61 14.73 -0.83 20.75
C LEU A 61 13.51 0.09 20.83
N ALA A 62 12.38 -0.45 21.28
CA ALA A 62 11.14 0.31 21.46
C ALA A 62 10.61 0.14 22.88
N GLU A 63 10.30 1.26 23.53
CA GLU A 63 9.57 1.25 24.80
C GLU A 63 8.06 1.07 24.54
N LEU A 64 7.61 -0.18 24.57
CA LEU A 64 6.21 -0.50 24.30
C LEU A 64 5.34 -0.26 25.53
N ARG A 65 4.13 0.25 25.30
CA ARG A 65 3.05 0.34 26.29
C ARG A 65 1.85 -0.46 25.80
N MET A 66 1.04 -0.96 26.74
CA MET A 66 -0.21 -1.62 26.39
C MET A 66 -1.18 -0.60 25.77
N ASN A 67 -1.75 -0.96 24.63
CA ASN A 67 -2.81 -0.18 24.00
C ASN A 67 -4.14 -0.43 24.72
N ASP A 68 -4.98 0.60 24.82
CA ASP A 68 -6.34 0.43 25.31
C ASP A 68 -7.19 -0.31 24.25
N HIS A 69 -7.81 -1.43 24.65
CA HIS A 69 -8.66 -2.22 23.79
C HIS A 69 -9.97 -2.54 24.53
N ARG A 70 -11.06 -1.95 24.06
CA ARG A 70 -12.40 -2.26 24.56
C ARG A 70 -12.85 -3.64 24.08
N GLU A 71 -13.26 -4.51 24.98
CA GLU A 71 -13.78 -5.85 24.65
C GLU A 71 -14.97 -5.83 23.68
N ALA A 72 -15.76 -4.75 23.72
CA ALA A 72 -16.87 -4.53 22.79
C ALA A 72 -16.41 -4.32 21.33
N ASN A 73 -15.15 -3.94 21.10
CA ASN A 73 -14.60 -3.72 19.77
C ASN A 73 -14.17 -5.05 19.14
N LEU A 74 -15.14 -5.77 18.58
CA LEU A 74 -14.85 -7.03 17.88
C LEU A 74 -14.11 -6.74 16.56
N PRO A 75 -12.95 -7.37 16.33
CA PRO A 75 -12.24 -7.19 15.07
C PRO A 75 -13.03 -7.84 13.93
N LEU A 76 -13.02 -7.20 12.76
CA LEU A 76 -13.71 -7.70 11.57
C LEU A 76 -13.24 -9.11 11.15
N THR A 77 -12.01 -9.48 11.50
CA THR A 77 -11.48 -10.84 11.31
C THR A 77 -12.29 -11.89 12.05
N ARG A 78 -12.80 -11.57 13.25
CA ARG A 78 -13.66 -12.47 14.03
C ARG A 78 -15.05 -12.63 13.43
N VAL A 79 -15.62 -11.54 12.91
CA VAL A 79 -16.90 -11.58 12.17
C VAL A 79 -16.75 -12.43 10.91
N LYS A 80 -15.66 -12.25 10.18
CA LYS A 80 -15.35 -13.07 9.00
C LYS A 80 -15.22 -14.55 9.35
N ALA A 81 -14.45 -14.89 10.39
CA ALA A 81 -14.29 -16.27 10.85
C ALA A 81 -15.64 -16.92 11.16
N ALA A 82 -16.53 -16.21 11.87
CA ALA A 82 -17.87 -16.72 12.18
C ALA A 82 -18.73 -16.99 10.92
N LEU A 83 -18.58 -16.20 9.85
CA LEU A 83 -19.27 -16.44 8.58
C LEU A 83 -18.66 -17.63 7.82
N VAL A 84 -17.34 -17.77 7.85
CA VAL A 84 -16.63 -18.92 7.27
C VAL A 84 -17.04 -20.22 7.96
N ASP A 85 -17.10 -20.24 9.29
CA ASP A 85 -17.58 -21.39 10.07
C ASP A 85 -19.03 -21.75 9.74
N LYS A 86 -19.83 -20.74 9.38
CA LYS A 86 -21.19 -20.95 8.89
C LYS A 86 -21.25 -21.44 7.46
N GLY A 87 -20.13 -21.55 6.74
CA GLY A 87 -20.04 -22.07 5.37
C GLY A 87 -20.17 -20.99 4.28
N TYR A 88 -19.78 -19.75 4.55
CA TYR A 88 -19.56 -18.73 3.52
C TYR A 88 -18.11 -18.77 3.00
N GLN A 89 -17.93 -18.40 1.74
CA GLN A 89 -16.62 -18.24 1.09
C GLN A 89 -16.32 -16.75 0.89
N GLU A 90 -15.09 -16.33 1.17
CA GLU A 90 -14.67 -14.95 0.93
C GLU A 90 -14.44 -14.72 -0.57
N ALA A 91 -15.10 -13.71 -1.13
CA ALA A 91 -14.91 -13.23 -2.49
C ALA A 91 -14.23 -11.87 -2.47
N ILE A 92 -13.37 -11.61 -3.45
CA ILE A 92 -12.73 -10.32 -3.69
C ILE A 92 -13.15 -9.88 -5.08
N THR A 93 -13.95 -8.81 -5.17
CA THR A 93 -14.47 -8.29 -6.43
C THR A 93 -13.81 -6.97 -6.78
N TYR A 94 -13.83 -6.61 -8.07
CA TYR A 94 -13.28 -5.33 -8.51
C TYR A 94 -14.07 -4.16 -7.91
N SER A 95 -13.34 -3.10 -7.53
CA SER A 95 -13.95 -1.84 -7.08
C SER A 95 -14.60 -1.05 -8.23
N PHE A 96 -14.16 -1.31 -9.46
CA PHE A 96 -14.70 -0.70 -10.68
C PHE A 96 -15.72 -1.64 -11.31
N VAL A 97 -16.91 -1.14 -11.56
CA VAL A 97 -18.07 -1.91 -12.00
C VAL A 97 -18.73 -1.26 -13.21
N ASP A 98 -19.59 -2.03 -13.87
CA ASP A 98 -20.39 -1.55 -14.99
C ASP A 98 -21.41 -0.53 -14.46
N PRO A 99 -21.38 0.74 -14.95
CA PRO A 99 -22.35 1.76 -14.55
C PRO A 99 -23.79 1.31 -14.75
N LYS A 100 -24.09 0.49 -15.78
CA LYS A 100 -25.43 0.01 -16.08
C LYS A 100 -25.93 -0.95 -15.01
N VAL A 101 -25.09 -1.92 -14.60
CA VAL A 101 -25.44 -2.88 -13.55
C VAL A 101 -25.60 -2.17 -12.21
N GLN A 102 -24.72 -1.20 -11.92
CA GLN A 102 -24.83 -0.41 -10.71
C GLN A 102 -26.12 0.43 -10.66
N ALA A 103 -26.50 1.07 -11.78
CA ALA A 103 -27.72 1.88 -11.85
C ALA A 103 -29.00 1.06 -11.59
N LEU A 104 -28.99 -0.26 -11.84
CA LEU A 104 -30.11 -1.14 -11.48
C LEU A 104 -30.23 -1.35 -9.98
N LEU A 105 -29.12 -1.37 -9.25
CA LEU A 105 -29.05 -1.57 -7.80
C LEU A 105 -29.22 -0.27 -7.01
N HIS A 106 -28.72 0.84 -7.54
CA HIS A 106 -28.65 2.16 -6.91
C HIS A 106 -29.30 3.21 -7.81
N GLN A 107 -30.62 3.12 -7.96
CA GLN A 107 -31.37 4.00 -8.86
C GLN A 107 -31.36 5.44 -8.35
N GLY A 108 -30.91 6.38 -9.18
CA GLY A 108 -30.87 7.80 -8.84
C GLY A 108 -29.67 8.25 -8.00
N GLU A 109 -28.75 7.34 -7.68
CA GLU A 109 -27.48 7.70 -7.04
C GLU A 109 -26.40 7.93 -8.09
N GLU A 110 -25.71 9.08 -8.00
CA GLU A 110 -24.55 9.32 -8.85
C GLU A 110 -23.37 8.44 -8.42
N ALA A 111 -22.63 7.93 -9.41
CA ALA A 111 -21.42 7.17 -9.19
C ALA A 111 -20.19 7.95 -9.65
N MET A 112 -19.07 7.79 -8.94
CA MET A 112 -17.79 8.35 -9.37
C MET A 112 -17.29 7.60 -10.62
N ILE A 113 -17.15 8.29 -11.74
CA ILE A 113 -16.66 7.72 -13.00
C ILE A 113 -15.15 7.97 -13.14
N LEU A 114 -14.42 6.93 -13.53
CA LEU A 114 -12.99 7.03 -13.81
C LEU A 114 -12.75 7.82 -15.12
N PRO A 115 -11.76 8.73 -15.16
CA PRO A 115 -11.43 9.46 -16.39
C PRO A 115 -10.79 8.57 -17.46
N ASN A 116 -9.98 7.59 -17.06
CA ASN A 116 -9.25 6.69 -17.96
C ASN A 116 -9.47 5.22 -17.57
N PRO A 117 -10.67 4.66 -17.83
CA PRO A 117 -10.98 3.29 -17.45
C PRO A 117 -10.32 2.27 -18.41
N ILE A 118 -9.97 1.09 -17.89
CA ILE A 118 -9.44 -0.03 -18.69
C ILE A 118 -10.49 -0.52 -19.69
N SER A 119 -11.77 -0.51 -19.29
CA SER A 119 -12.91 -0.83 -20.16
C SER A 119 -14.15 -0.06 -19.73
N VAL A 120 -15.12 0.09 -20.64
CA VAL A 120 -16.38 0.78 -20.36
C VAL A 120 -17.18 0.09 -19.25
N ASP A 121 -17.13 -1.24 -19.21
CA ASP A 121 -17.81 -2.06 -18.19
C ASP A 121 -17.08 -2.03 -16.83
N MET A 122 -15.96 -1.31 -16.71
CA MET A 122 -15.20 -1.10 -15.48
C MET A 122 -14.91 0.40 -15.28
N SER A 123 -15.90 1.25 -15.53
CA SER A 123 -15.74 2.71 -15.53
C SER A 123 -16.31 3.43 -14.30
N ALA A 124 -17.20 2.80 -13.53
CA ALA A 124 -17.76 3.40 -12.32
C ALA A 124 -17.15 2.80 -11.05
N MET A 125 -16.86 3.63 -10.05
CA MET A 125 -16.59 3.17 -8.70
C MET A 125 -17.85 2.58 -8.07
N ARG A 126 -17.73 1.45 -7.37
CA ARG A 126 -18.89 0.80 -6.76
C ARG A 126 -19.47 1.57 -5.57
N LEU A 127 -20.79 1.74 -5.55
CA LEU A 127 -21.56 2.30 -4.42
C LEU A 127 -21.82 1.26 -3.32
N SER A 128 -21.78 -0.02 -3.69
CA SER A 128 -21.98 -1.14 -2.78
C SER A 128 -21.23 -2.39 -3.23
N LEU A 129 -21.03 -3.34 -2.33
CA LEU A 129 -20.45 -4.65 -2.63
C LEU A 129 -21.42 -5.57 -3.38
N TRP A 130 -22.72 -5.25 -3.37
CA TRP A 130 -23.74 -6.06 -4.05
C TRP A 130 -23.50 -6.19 -5.55
N SER A 131 -23.00 -5.15 -6.23
CA SER A 131 -22.71 -5.20 -7.67
C SER A 131 -21.71 -6.30 -8.03
N GLY A 132 -20.63 -6.43 -7.25
CA GLY A 132 -19.65 -7.51 -7.41
C GLY A 132 -20.16 -8.87 -6.95
N LEU A 133 -20.80 -8.92 -5.78
CA LEU A 133 -21.28 -10.19 -5.20
C LEU A 133 -22.37 -10.85 -6.05
N ILE A 134 -23.33 -10.07 -6.57
CA ILE A 134 -24.38 -10.60 -7.44
C ILE A 134 -23.78 -11.12 -8.75
N ALA A 135 -22.87 -10.37 -9.37
CA ALA A 135 -22.18 -10.81 -10.58
C ALA A 135 -21.40 -12.13 -10.34
N SER A 136 -20.73 -12.26 -9.19
CA SER A 136 -20.06 -13.49 -8.80
C SER A 136 -21.04 -14.65 -8.60
N ALA A 137 -22.16 -14.42 -7.91
CA ALA A 137 -23.19 -15.44 -7.74
C ALA A 137 -23.77 -15.93 -9.07
N VAL A 138 -24.07 -15.01 -10.00
CA VAL A 138 -24.54 -15.32 -11.35
C VAL A 138 -23.49 -16.13 -12.14
N TYR A 139 -22.22 -15.72 -12.08
CA TYR A 139 -21.10 -16.42 -12.72
C TYR A 139 -20.97 -17.88 -12.24
N HIS A 140 -21.16 -18.13 -10.94
CA HIS A 140 -21.13 -19.46 -10.36
C HIS A 140 -22.39 -20.27 -10.68
N GLN A 141 -23.56 -19.64 -10.72
CA GLN A 141 -24.81 -20.28 -11.12
C GLN A 141 -24.77 -20.76 -12.58
N TYR A 142 -24.20 -19.97 -13.49
CA TYR A 142 -23.96 -20.40 -14.88
C TYR A 142 -22.99 -21.58 -14.99
N ARG A 143 -22.17 -21.83 -13.96
CA ARG A 143 -21.30 -23.00 -13.82
C ARG A 143 -21.91 -24.10 -12.96
N GLN A 144 -23.24 -24.14 -12.90
CA GLN A 144 -24.00 -25.22 -12.27
C GLN A 144 -23.69 -25.40 -10.77
N GLN A 145 -23.25 -24.35 -10.09
CA GLN A 145 -23.09 -24.39 -8.64
C GLN A 145 -24.46 -24.19 -7.98
N PRO A 146 -25.03 -25.23 -7.32
CA PRO A 146 -26.41 -25.17 -6.82
C PRO A 146 -26.56 -24.31 -5.57
N ARG A 147 -25.46 -24.04 -4.86
CA ARG A 147 -25.44 -23.27 -3.61
C ARG A 147 -24.23 -22.35 -3.60
N VAL A 148 -24.48 -21.05 -3.66
CA VAL A 148 -23.45 -20.01 -3.56
C VAL A 148 -23.65 -19.25 -2.25
N ARG A 149 -22.59 -19.19 -1.42
CA ARG A 149 -22.58 -18.43 -0.17
C ARG A 149 -21.29 -17.66 -0.11
N ILE A 150 -21.36 -16.39 -0.45
CA ILE A 150 -20.19 -15.52 -0.57
C ILE A 150 -20.32 -14.35 0.38
N LEU A 151 -19.18 -13.93 0.94
CA LEU A 151 -19.03 -12.71 1.72
C LEU A 151 -17.92 -11.89 1.11
N GLU A 152 -17.97 -10.57 1.27
CA GLU A 152 -16.87 -9.69 0.92
C GLU A 152 -16.76 -8.59 1.98
N ARG A 153 -15.53 -8.14 2.25
CA ARG A 153 -15.26 -6.96 3.05
C ARG A 153 -14.32 -6.05 2.27
N CYS A 154 -14.86 -4.95 1.78
CA CYS A 154 -14.07 -3.95 1.08
C CYS A 154 -14.79 -2.59 1.09
N LEU A 155 -14.16 -1.56 0.53
CA LEU A 155 -14.69 -0.21 0.48
C LEU A 155 -15.79 -0.06 -0.57
N SER A 156 -16.75 0.80 -0.26
CA SER A 156 -17.67 1.43 -1.21
C SER A 156 -17.37 2.92 -1.32
N PHE A 157 -17.77 3.52 -2.45
CA PHE A 157 -17.40 4.88 -2.83
C PHE A 157 -18.65 5.71 -3.09
N VAL A 158 -19.33 6.12 -2.02
CA VAL A 158 -20.53 6.96 -2.10
C VAL A 158 -20.11 8.43 -2.19
N PRO A 159 -20.49 9.17 -3.24
CA PRO A 159 -20.22 10.59 -3.33
C PRO A 159 -20.85 11.35 -2.16
N ALA A 160 -20.18 12.39 -1.67
CA ALA A 160 -20.79 13.29 -0.71
C ALA A 160 -22.01 13.99 -1.36
N PRO A 161 -23.13 14.16 -0.63
CA PRO A 161 -24.22 14.97 -1.14
C PRO A 161 -23.73 16.40 -1.39
N ALA A 162 -24.22 17.00 -2.49
CA ALA A 162 -23.96 18.38 -2.86
C ALA A 162 -24.58 19.38 -1.88
#